data_AF-A0A7S7NZ89-F1
#
_entry.id   AF-A0A7S7NZ89-F1
#
_cell.length_a   1.000
_cell.length_b   1.000
_cell.length_c   1.000
_cell.angle_alpha   90.00
_cell.angle_beta   90.00
_cell.angle_gamma   90.00
#
_symmetry.space_group_name_H-M   'P 1'
#
loop_
_entity.id
_entity.type
_entity.pdbx_description
1 polymer ?
#
loop_
_entity_poly.entity_id
_entity_poly.type
_entity_poly.pdbx_seq_one_letter_code
_entity_poly.pdbx_strand_id
1 'polypeptide(L)'
;METATKQITSSSGVGNIRVLGRSLALGLSLLVPGMGVAHAEGPGRGATAQFEKNYLVFIINHHYSALRMTELAAGTDLTRDAQVVAPQEGTSPTPGFNATPPKASDDEIKSMARMGNREQREEIGRAQRFLREWYGIQYQPQLTADGRRMIAMLEATPAGAQFNQVFLRSFSNHHLGALAPSLHCTVKSDLNHDGLRRYCENIVVVQKNGINDMREMLCKRYSDCGFVPMTGDKRKDNEF
;
A
#
# COMPACT_ATOMS: atom_id res chain seq x y z
N MET A 1 -14.43 49.12 -47.86
CA MET A 1 -13.12 49.20 -48.54
C MET A 1 -12.50 47.82 -48.42
N GLU A 2 -12.75 46.95 -49.41
CA GLU A 2 -11.87 46.73 -50.59
C GLU A 2 -10.56 46.03 -50.15
N THR A 3 -10.42 44.72 -50.43
CA THR A 3 -9.63 44.14 -51.55
C THR A 3 -8.13 44.51 -51.47
N ALA A 4 -7.12 43.71 -51.79
CA ALA A 4 -6.97 42.45 -52.49
C ALA A 4 -5.55 41.90 -52.22
N THR A 5 -5.43 40.60 -52.42
CA THR A 5 -4.34 39.83 -53.04
C THR A 5 -3.19 40.61 -53.68
N LYS A 6 -1.95 40.12 -53.53
CA LYS A 6 -0.97 40.08 -54.63
C LYS A 6 0.04 38.94 -54.51
N GLN A 7 -0.05 38.00 -55.45
CA GLN A 7 1.02 37.09 -55.89
C GLN A 7 2.07 37.86 -56.72
N ILE A 8 3.33 37.40 -56.70
CA ILE A 8 4.38 37.65 -57.71
C ILE A 8 5.21 36.34 -57.81
N THR A 9 4.92 35.46 -58.78
CA THR A 9 5.69 35.14 -60.03
C THR A 9 7.17 34.77 -59.80
N SER A 10 7.53 33.49 -59.86
CA SER A 10 8.04 32.73 -61.03
C SER A 10 9.47 33.08 -61.50
N SER A 11 10.39 32.12 -61.46
CA SER A 11 11.31 31.89 -62.59
C SER A 11 11.84 30.46 -62.63
N SER A 12 11.57 29.87 -63.79
CA SER A 12 12.13 28.70 -64.45
C SER A 12 13.64 28.50 -64.30
N GLY A 13 14.04 27.23 -64.17
CA GLY A 13 15.40 26.76 -64.41
C GLY A 13 15.38 25.30 -64.85
N VAL A 14 15.29 25.08 -66.17
CA VAL A 14 15.40 23.77 -66.80
C VAL A 14 16.88 23.47 -67.04
N GLY A 15 17.36 22.33 -66.53
CA GLY A 15 18.67 21.77 -66.85
C GLY A 15 18.58 20.24 -66.86
N ASN A 16 18.55 19.66 -68.06
CA ASN A 16 18.60 18.21 -68.30
C ASN A 16 20.06 17.73 -68.30
N ILE A 17 20.40 16.72 -67.49
CA ILE A 17 21.47 15.76 -67.81
C ILE A 17 21.00 14.36 -67.41
N ARG A 18 20.94 13.46 -68.40
CA ARG A 18 20.73 12.01 -68.23
C ARG A 18 22.03 11.36 -67.76
N VAL A 19 21.95 10.52 -66.74
CA VAL A 19 22.92 9.44 -66.50
C VAL A 19 22.14 8.16 -66.20
N LEU A 20 22.43 7.11 -66.98
CA LEU A 20 21.98 5.74 -66.76
C LEU A 20 22.64 5.15 -65.51
N GLY A 21 21.91 4.32 -64.76
CA GLY A 21 22.58 3.35 -63.88
C GLY A 21 21.73 2.67 -62.82
N ARG A 22 21.38 1.41 -63.11
CA ARG A 22 21.28 0.26 -62.19
C ARG A 22 20.12 0.19 -61.18
N SER A 23 19.35 -0.88 -61.37
CA SER A 23 18.41 -1.50 -60.42
C SER A 23 19.04 -1.77 -59.05
N LEU A 24 18.28 -1.53 -57.98
CA LEU A 24 18.33 -2.26 -56.72
C LEU A 24 17.01 -2.09 -55.96
N ALA A 25 16.29 -3.20 -55.80
CA ALA A 25 15.22 -3.33 -54.84
C ALA A 25 15.83 -3.45 -53.44
N LEU A 26 15.48 -2.53 -52.53
CA LEU A 26 15.59 -2.66 -51.08
C LEU A 26 14.43 -1.83 -50.53
N GLY A 27 13.39 -2.44 -49.98
CA GLY A 27 13.44 -3.12 -48.70
C GLY A 27 12.92 -2.12 -47.65
N LEU A 28 11.60 -1.99 -47.57
CA LEU A 28 10.93 -1.12 -46.60
C LEU A 28 11.12 -1.72 -45.20
N SER A 29 12.17 -1.30 -44.49
CA SER A 29 12.40 -1.68 -43.11
C SER A 29 11.35 -1.01 -42.21
N LEU A 30 10.26 -1.73 -41.95
CA LEU A 30 9.37 -1.44 -40.82
C LEU A 30 10.17 -1.63 -39.53
N LEU A 31 10.63 -0.52 -38.96
CA LEU A 31 11.07 -0.46 -37.57
C LEU A 31 9.85 -0.71 -36.70
N VAL A 32 9.66 -1.96 -36.28
CA VAL A 32 8.72 -2.29 -35.20
C VAL A 32 9.40 -1.88 -33.89
N PRO A 33 8.90 -0.87 -33.16
CA PRO A 33 9.40 -0.61 -31.82
C PRO A 33 9.07 -1.85 -30.98
N GLY A 34 10.11 -2.53 -30.49
CA GLY A 34 9.95 -3.60 -29.51
C GLY A 34 9.36 -3.00 -28.24
N MET A 35 8.05 -3.06 -28.09
CA MET A 35 7.41 -2.86 -26.81
C MET A 35 7.91 -3.97 -25.90
N GLY A 36 8.88 -3.66 -25.05
CA GLY A 36 9.32 -4.55 -23.99
C GLY A 36 8.11 -4.88 -23.14
N VAL A 37 7.65 -6.13 -23.23
CA VAL A 37 6.60 -6.63 -22.35
C VAL A 37 7.22 -6.59 -20.95
N ALA A 38 6.73 -5.72 -20.08
CA ALA A 38 7.09 -5.76 -18.68
C ALA A 38 6.64 -7.14 -18.16
N HIS A 39 7.58 -8.07 -18.05
CA HIS A 39 7.30 -9.37 -17.47
C HIS A 39 6.92 -9.12 -16.02
N ALA A 40 5.68 -9.45 -15.66
CA ALA A 40 5.32 -9.54 -14.26
C ALA A 40 6.33 -10.46 -13.56
N GLU A 41 6.81 -10.04 -12.39
CA GLU A 41 7.74 -10.83 -11.59
C GLU A 41 7.14 -12.24 -11.43
N GLY A 42 7.91 -13.28 -11.75
CA GLY A 42 7.51 -14.68 -11.51
C GLY A 42 7.65 -15.05 -10.03
N PRO A 43 7.29 -16.26 -9.56
CA PRO A 43 7.55 -16.66 -8.18
C PRO A 43 9.02 -16.55 -7.77
N GLY A 44 9.26 -16.20 -6.51
CA GLY A 44 10.58 -16.35 -5.91
C GLY A 44 11.00 -17.82 -5.86
N ARG A 45 12.29 -18.09 -5.58
CA ARG A 45 12.87 -19.42 -5.74
C ARG A 45 13.49 -19.96 -4.45
N GLY A 46 13.40 -21.27 -4.25
CA GLY A 46 14.04 -21.94 -3.12
C GLY A 46 13.64 -21.34 -1.77
N ALA A 47 14.63 -20.97 -0.95
CA ALA A 47 14.40 -20.43 0.38
C ALA A 47 13.69 -19.06 0.37
N THR A 48 13.91 -18.20 -0.63
CA THR A 48 13.25 -16.90 -0.70
C THR A 48 11.75 -17.06 -0.93
N ALA A 49 11.35 -17.99 -1.80
CA ALA A 49 9.94 -18.31 -2.04
C ALA A 49 9.19 -18.67 -0.75
N GLN A 50 9.82 -19.44 0.13
CA GLN A 50 9.20 -19.84 1.40
C GLN A 50 9.05 -18.65 2.34
N PHE A 51 10.11 -17.86 2.48
CA PHE A 51 10.10 -16.64 3.26
C PHE A 51 9.02 -15.65 2.76
N GLU A 52 8.92 -15.43 1.45
CA GLU A 52 7.95 -14.49 0.86
C GLU A 52 6.51 -14.92 1.13
N LYS A 53 6.18 -16.20 0.93
CA LYS A 53 4.84 -16.74 1.26
C LYS A 53 4.50 -16.51 2.73
N ASN A 54 5.44 -16.80 3.64
CA ASN A 54 5.24 -16.65 5.07
C ASN A 54 5.08 -15.18 5.46
N TYR A 55 5.92 -14.29 4.92
CA TYR A 55 5.82 -12.85 5.14
C TYR A 55 4.48 -12.30 4.64
N LEU A 56 4.05 -12.68 3.43
CA LEU A 56 2.78 -12.23 2.85
C LEU A 56 1.58 -12.69 3.69
N VAL A 57 1.58 -13.94 4.15
CA VAL A 57 0.54 -14.44 5.08
C VAL A 57 0.58 -13.68 6.40
N PHE A 58 1.78 -13.44 6.95
CA PHE A 58 1.96 -12.68 8.18
C PHE A 58 1.36 -11.28 8.06
N ILE A 59 1.76 -10.52 7.04
CA ILE A 59 1.40 -9.12 6.91
C ILE A 59 -0.11 -8.96 6.63
N ILE A 60 -0.71 -9.89 5.88
CA ILE A 60 -2.18 -9.94 5.70
C ILE A 60 -2.88 -10.04 7.05
N ASN A 61 -2.48 -10.98 7.91
CA ASN A 61 -3.11 -11.18 9.21
C ASN A 61 -2.85 -10.03 10.18
N HIS A 62 -1.63 -9.50 10.16
CA HIS A 62 -1.24 -8.33 10.97
C HIS A 62 -2.12 -7.14 10.62
N HIS A 63 -2.23 -6.79 9.33
CA HIS A 63 -3.08 -5.71 8.85
C HIS A 63 -4.56 -5.97 9.10
N TYR A 64 -5.03 -7.22 8.98
CA TYR A 64 -6.42 -7.56 9.26
C TYR A 64 -6.86 -7.21 10.67
N SER A 65 -6.00 -7.46 11.67
CA SER A 65 -6.28 -7.02 13.05
C SER A 65 -6.35 -5.49 13.18
N ALA A 66 -5.50 -4.78 12.44
CA ALA A 66 -5.44 -3.33 12.44
C ALA A 66 -6.72 -2.68 11.91
N LEU A 67 -7.39 -3.33 10.95
CA LEU A 67 -8.65 -2.84 10.40
C LEU A 67 -9.69 -2.68 11.50
N ARG A 68 -9.88 -3.71 12.33
CA ARG A 68 -10.83 -3.63 13.45
C ARG A 68 -10.37 -2.62 14.51
N MET A 69 -9.07 -2.54 14.81
CA MET A 69 -8.56 -1.57 15.78
C MET A 69 -8.86 -0.12 15.35
N THR A 70 -8.65 0.19 14.07
CA THR A 70 -8.91 1.51 13.49
C THR A 70 -10.40 1.80 13.35
N GLU A 71 -11.24 0.80 13.06
CA GLU A 71 -12.70 0.90 13.08
C GLU A 71 -13.24 1.26 14.47
N LEU A 72 -12.68 0.68 15.54
CA LEU A 72 -13.08 1.05 16.91
C LEU A 72 -12.74 2.52 17.22
N ALA A 73 -11.64 3.04 16.67
CA ALA A 73 -11.26 4.43 16.86
C ALA A 73 -12.12 5.40 16.04
N ALA A 74 -12.20 5.18 14.74
CA ALA A 74 -12.87 6.08 13.79
C ALA A 74 -14.39 5.86 13.66
N GLY A 75 -14.89 4.74 14.17
CA GLY A 75 -16.22 4.23 13.83
C GLY A 75 -16.22 3.57 12.46
N THR A 76 -17.34 2.96 12.11
CA THR A 76 -17.61 2.44 10.77
C THR A 76 -18.77 3.20 10.15
N ASP A 77 -18.67 3.56 8.88
CA ASP A 77 -19.78 4.18 8.18
C ASP A 77 -20.88 3.15 7.89
N LEU A 78 -22.11 3.44 8.34
CA LEU A 78 -23.28 2.59 8.09
C LEU A 78 -23.82 2.73 6.67
N THR A 79 -23.57 3.88 6.04
CA THR A 79 -24.03 4.22 4.69
C THR A 79 -22.94 5.00 3.95
N ARG A 80 -22.75 4.64 2.67
CA ARG A 80 -21.82 5.27 1.73
C ARG A 80 -22.31 6.67 1.38
N ASP A 81 -21.49 7.70 1.59
CA ASP A 81 -21.79 9.04 1.08
C ASP A 81 -21.71 9.02 -0.45
N ALA A 82 -22.80 9.43 -1.12
CA ALA A 82 -22.90 9.43 -2.58
C ALA A 82 -22.24 10.66 -3.23
N GLN A 83 -21.93 11.71 -2.46
CA GLN A 83 -21.26 12.91 -2.98
C GLN A 83 -19.74 12.84 -2.93
N VAL A 84 -19.18 11.79 -2.32
CA VAL A 84 -17.77 11.51 -2.44
C VAL A 84 -17.56 10.58 -3.62
N VAL A 85 -16.96 11.13 -4.68
CA VAL A 85 -16.64 10.40 -5.91
C VAL A 85 -15.25 9.76 -5.71
N ALA A 86 -15.10 8.79 -4.80
CA ALA A 86 -13.86 8.02 -4.69
C ALA A 86 -14.12 6.50 -4.51
N PRO A 87 -13.48 5.62 -5.30
CA PRO A 87 -13.70 4.17 -5.20
C PRO A 87 -13.25 3.50 -3.87
N GLN A 88 -12.74 4.29 -2.91
CA GLN A 88 -11.95 3.90 -1.73
C GLN A 88 -12.59 4.35 -0.38
N GLU A 89 -13.90 4.60 -0.36
CA GLU A 89 -14.59 5.31 0.73
C GLU A 89 -14.97 4.44 1.95
N GLY A 90 -14.65 4.94 3.16
CA GLY A 90 -15.23 4.57 4.47
C GLY A 90 -14.59 3.40 5.21
N THR A 91 -14.53 3.48 6.54
CA THR A 91 -14.17 2.36 7.45
C THR A 91 -15.33 1.35 7.48
N SER A 92 -15.67 0.75 6.33
CA SER A 92 -16.67 -0.32 6.28
C SER A 92 -16.28 -1.41 7.28
N PRO A 93 -17.24 -2.08 7.95
CA PRO A 93 -16.90 -3.11 8.92
C PRO A 93 -16.01 -4.19 8.32
N THR A 94 -14.92 -4.55 9.01
CA THR A 94 -14.12 -5.71 8.65
C THR A 94 -14.98 -6.97 8.68
N PRO A 95 -14.87 -7.90 7.72
CA PRO A 95 -15.66 -9.14 7.72
C PRO A 95 -15.60 -9.87 9.06
N GLY A 96 -16.75 -10.34 9.55
CA GLY A 96 -16.86 -10.97 10.86
C GLY A 96 -16.97 -10.00 12.05
N PHE A 97 -16.97 -8.69 11.82
CA PHE A 97 -17.30 -7.69 12.82
C PHE A 97 -18.55 -6.89 12.45
N ASN A 98 -19.32 -6.52 13.47
CA ASN A 98 -20.43 -5.59 13.31
C ASN A 98 -19.92 -4.16 13.17
N ALA A 99 -20.72 -3.33 12.52
CA ALA A 99 -20.55 -1.88 12.54
C ALA A 99 -20.48 -1.34 13.98
N THR A 100 -19.69 -0.29 14.18
CA THR A 100 -19.42 0.27 15.50
C THR A 100 -19.38 1.80 15.45
N PRO A 101 -19.90 2.51 16.47
CA PRO A 101 -19.67 3.95 16.60
C PRO A 101 -18.19 4.24 16.92
N PRO A 102 -17.70 5.45 16.62
CA PRO A 102 -16.36 5.85 17.03
C PRO A 102 -16.21 5.86 18.55
N LYS A 103 -15.11 5.30 19.05
CA LYS A 103 -14.75 5.37 20.47
C LYS A 103 -13.70 6.45 20.77
N ALA A 104 -12.92 6.85 19.77
CA ALA A 104 -12.00 7.97 19.95
C ALA A 104 -12.79 9.28 20.06
N SER A 105 -12.44 10.14 21.02
CA SER A 105 -13.03 11.49 21.08
C SER A 105 -12.26 12.52 20.27
N ASP A 106 -10.97 12.27 19.99
CA ASP A 106 -10.11 13.21 19.27
C ASP A 106 -10.26 13.07 17.75
N ASP A 107 -10.51 14.17 17.05
CA ASP A 107 -10.73 14.17 15.61
C ASP A 107 -9.46 13.85 14.81
N GLU A 108 -8.29 14.20 15.32
CA GLU A 108 -7.01 13.84 14.72
C GLU A 108 -6.81 12.31 14.75
N ILE A 109 -7.13 11.67 15.88
CA ILE A 109 -7.06 10.21 16.04
C ILE A 109 -8.05 9.52 15.11
N LYS A 110 -9.29 10.02 15.01
CA LYS A 110 -10.27 9.47 14.07
C LYS A 110 -9.78 9.60 12.62
N SER A 111 -9.19 10.74 12.26
CA SER A 111 -8.67 10.98 10.91
C SER A 111 -7.52 10.04 10.56
N MET A 112 -6.53 9.93 11.45
CA MET A 112 -5.42 8.98 11.31
C MET A 112 -5.92 7.54 11.20
N ALA A 113 -6.86 7.13 12.05
CA ALA A 113 -7.42 5.78 12.01
C ALA A 113 -8.13 5.47 10.69
N ARG A 114 -8.88 6.43 10.11
CA ARG A 114 -9.48 6.25 8.77
C ARG A 114 -8.43 6.10 7.68
N MET A 115 -7.36 6.90 7.72
CA MET A 115 -6.25 6.78 6.75
C MET A 115 -5.58 5.42 6.87
N GLY A 116 -5.16 5.05 8.08
CA GLY A 116 -4.50 3.76 8.34
C GLY A 116 -5.38 2.55 8.00
N ASN A 117 -6.70 2.64 8.17
CA ASN A 117 -7.62 1.58 7.74
C ASN A 117 -7.61 1.39 6.22
N ARG A 118 -7.67 2.49 5.46
CA ARG A 118 -7.64 2.43 3.98
C ARG A 118 -6.33 1.87 3.46
N GLU A 119 -5.21 2.39 3.96
CA GLU A 119 -3.87 1.95 3.56
C GLU A 119 -3.70 0.45 3.82
N GLN A 120 -4.08 -0.02 5.02
CA GLN A 120 -3.94 -1.44 5.35
C GLN A 120 -4.88 -2.36 4.55
N ARG A 121 -6.05 -1.88 4.09
CA ARG A 121 -6.89 -2.62 3.14
C ARG A 121 -6.21 -2.76 1.78
N GLU A 122 -5.61 -1.69 1.29
CA GLU A 122 -4.86 -1.72 0.02
C GLU A 122 -3.63 -2.63 0.12
N GLU A 123 -2.96 -2.66 1.27
CA GLU A 123 -1.81 -3.53 1.55
C GLU A 123 -2.22 -5.00 1.60
N ILE A 124 -3.30 -5.34 2.31
CA ILE A 124 -3.89 -6.70 2.28
C ILE A 124 -4.19 -7.12 0.84
N GLY A 125 -4.85 -6.25 0.07
CA GLY A 125 -5.20 -6.53 -1.31
C GLY A 125 -3.95 -6.76 -2.19
N ARG A 126 -2.88 -5.99 -1.99
CA ARG A 126 -1.59 -6.18 -2.68
C ARG A 126 -0.95 -7.52 -2.31
N ALA A 127 -0.83 -7.82 -1.02
CA ALA A 127 -0.23 -9.07 -0.55
C ALA A 127 -1.00 -10.32 -1.03
N GLN A 128 -2.34 -10.26 -1.04
CA GLN A 128 -3.17 -11.33 -1.60
C GLN A 128 -2.94 -11.52 -3.11
N ARG A 129 -2.73 -10.44 -3.86
CA ARG A 129 -2.38 -10.53 -5.29
C ARG A 129 -1.02 -11.20 -5.49
N PHE A 130 0.00 -10.81 -4.73
CA PHE A 130 1.31 -11.47 -4.76
C PHE A 130 1.20 -12.97 -4.47
N LEU A 131 0.46 -13.36 -3.41
CA LEU A 131 0.23 -14.78 -3.11
C LEU A 131 -0.42 -15.55 -4.25
N ARG A 132 -1.45 -14.96 -4.87
CA ARG A 132 -2.22 -15.61 -5.93
C ARG A 132 -1.44 -15.68 -7.24
N GLU A 133 -0.86 -14.57 -7.68
CA GLU A 133 -0.25 -14.45 -9.00
C GLU A 133 1.13 -15.13 -9.07
N TRP A 134 1.89 -15.09 -7.98
CA TRP A 134 3.22 -15.70 -7.95
C TRP A 134 3.20 -17.15 -7.52
N TYR A 135 2.42 -17.50 -6.48
CA TYR A 135 2.46 -18.84 -5.88
C TYR A 135 1.16 -19.64 -6.03
N GLY A 136 0.15 -19.10 -6.69
CA GLY A 136 -1.16 -19.78 -6.86
C GLY A 136 -1.95 -19.91 -5.55
N ILE A 137 -1.59 -19.16 -4.49
CA ILE A 137 -2.18 -19.29 -3.16
C ILE A 137 -3.32 -18.28 -3.00
N GLN A 138 -4.53 -18.79 -2.72
CA GLN A 138 -5.64 -17.97 -2.27
C GLN A 138 -5.70 -18.01 -0.74
N TYR A 139 -5.40 -16.88 -0.09
CA TYR A 139 -5.36 -16.79 1.36
C TYR A 139 -6.47 -15.88 1.89
N GLN A 140 -7.22 -16.39 2.88
CA GLN A 140 -8.22 -15.62 3.61
C GLN A 140 -7.58 -15.05 4.89
N PRO A 141 -7.70 -13.73 5.15
CA PRO A 141 -7.15 -13.13 6.36
C PRO A 141 -7.70 -13.76 7.64
N GLN A 142 -6.86 -13.85 8.67
CA GLN A 142 -7.20 -14.44 9.95
C GLN A 142 -6.72 -13.55 11.12
N LEU A 143 -7.48 -13.57 12.22
CA LEU A 143 -7.07 -12.91 13.45
C LEU A 143 -6.10 -13.80 14.25
N THR A 144 -4.88 -13.30 14.43
CA THR A 144 -3.89 -13.90 15.34
C THR A 144 -4.35 -13.78 16.80
N ALA A 145 -3.71 -14.55 17.69
CA ALA A 145 -4.01 -14.47 19.13
C ALA A 145 -3.71 -13.07 19.71
N ASP A 146 -2.60 -12.45 19.27
CA ASP A 146 -2.26 -11.09 19.70
C ASP A 146 -3.21 -10.05 19.13
N GLY A 147 -3.61 -10.18 17.85
CA GLY A 147 -4.63 -9.32 17.25
C GLY A 147 -5.95 -9.39 18.01
N ARG A 148 -6.42 -10.60 18.36
CA ARG A 148 -7.61 -10.80 19.21
C ARG A 148 -7.48 -10.14 20.58
N ARG A 149 -6.31 -10.26 21.22
CA ARG A 149 -6.05 -9.65 22.54
C ARG A 149 -6.12 -8.12 22.45
N MET A 150 -5.48 -7.52 21.46
CA MET A 150 -5.50 -6.05 21.28
C MET A 150 -6.90 -5.53 20.96
N ILE A 151 -7.64 -6.22 20.09
CA ILE A 151 -9.03 -5.87 19.78
C ILE A 151 -9.89 -5.94 21.04
N ALA A 152 -9.83 -7.04 21.80
CA ALA A 152 -10.62 -7.21 23.02
C ALA A 152 -10.33 -6.11 24.06
N MET A 153 -9.05 -5.72 24.22
CA MET A 153 -8.66 -4.60 25.08
C MET A 153 -9.29 -3.28 24.62
N LEU A 154 -9.24 -2.97 23.32
CA LEU A 154 -9.85 -1.76 22.77
C LEU A 154 -11.37 -1.79 22.88
N GLU A 155 -12.01 -2.93 22.67
CA GLU A 155 -13.46 -3.12 22.82
C GLU A 155 -13.91 -2.88 24.27
N ALA A 156 -13.15 -3.37 25.25
CA ALA A 156 -13.43 -3.17 26.67
C ALA A 156 -13.11 -1.75 27.19
N THR A 157 -12.28 -0.98 26.48
CA THR A 157 -11.87 0.37 26.93
C THR A 157 -13.00 1.39 26.73
N PRO A 158 -13.44 2.14 27.76
CA PRO A 158 -14.46 3.18 27.60
C PRO A 158 -14.09 4.23 26.56
N ALA A 159 -15.06 4.68 25.76
CA ALA A 159 -14.88 5.74 24.77
C ALA A 159 -14.39 7.06 25.41
N GLY A 160 -13.75 7.92 24.61
CA GLY A 160 -13.23 9.22 25.05
C GLY A 160 -11.73 9.22 25.28
N ALA A 161 -11.26 10.08 26.20
CA ALA A 161 -9.84 10.30 26.44
C ALA A 161 -9.08 9.04 26.91
N GLN A 162 -9.76 8.13 27.62
CA GLN A 162 -9.18 6.83 28.00
C GLN A 162 -8.94 5.95 26.76
N PHE A 163 -9.94 5.84 25.87
CA PHE A 163 -9.79 5.13 24.61
C PHE A 163 -8.66 5.70 23.78
N ASN A 164 -8.56 7.03 23.64
CA ASN A 164 -7.51 7.67 22.85
C ASN A 164 -6.11 7.23 23.28
N GLN A 165 -5.80 7.31 24.58
CA GLN A 165 -4.49 6.91 25.11
C GLN A 165 -4.22 5.41 24.91
N VAL A 166 -5.21 4.55 25.19
CA VAL A 166 -5.06 3.10 25.01
C VAL A 166 -4.86 2.76 23.53
N PHE A 167 -5.61 3.39 22.63
CA PHE A 167 -5.49 3.23 21.19
C PHE A 167 -4.11 3.65 20.70
N LEU A 168 -3.65 4.86 21.01
CA LEU A 168 -2.33 5.36 20.57
C LEU A 168 -1.19 4.45 21.02
N ARG A 169 -1.20 3.99 22.29
CA ARG A 169 -0.19 3.07 22.81
C ARG A 169 -0.27 1.70 22.14
N SER A 170 -1.47 1.13 22.03
CA SER A 170 -1.67 -0.22 21.50
C SER A 170 -1.38 -0.30 20.01
N PHE A 171 -1.80 0.72 19.26
CA PHE A 171 -1.59 0.78 17.81
C PHE A 171 -0.13 1.09 17.47
N SER A 172 0.58 1.88 18.29
CA SER A 172 2.05 2.01 18.18
C SER A 172 2.76 0.68 18.39
N ASN A 173 2.36 -0.11 19.39
CA ASN A 173 2.93 -1.43 19.63
C ASN A 173 2.62 -2.42 18.50
N HIS A 174 1.41 -2.35 17.94
CA HIS A 174 1.00 -3.13 16.77
C HIS A 174 1.89 -2.79 15.55
N HIS A 175 2.05 -1.51 15.24
CA HIS A 175 2.90 -1.03 14.15
C HIS A 175 4.35 -1.48 14.31
N LEU A 176 4.89 -1.41 15.54
CA LEU A 176 6.25 -1.87 15.82
C LEU A 176 6.45 -3.35 15.46
N GLY A 177 5.41 -4.18 15.67
CA GLY A 177 5.43 -5.60 15.32
C GLY A 177 5.53 -5.91 13.83
N ALA A 178 5.27 -4.93 12.94
CA ALA A 178 5.45 -5.11 11.49
C ALA A 178 6.83 -4.69 11.00
N LEU A 179 7.61 -3.91 11.77
CA LEU A 179 8.85 -3.30 11.28
C LEU A 179 9.93 -4.33 10.98
N ALA A 180 10.29 -5.19 11.94
CA ALA A 180 11.36 -6.16 11.75
C ALA A 180 11.06 -7.18 10.62
N PRO A 181 9.86 -7.79 10.55
CA PRO A 181 9.54 -8.69 9.43
C PRO A 181 9.56 -7.99 8.07
N SER A 182 9.09 -6.73 8.00
CA SER A 182 9.09 -5.97 6.75
C SER A 182 10.49 -5.54 6.35
N LEU A 183 11.36 -5.21 7.31
CA LEU A 183 12.78 -4.98 7.05
C LEU A 183 13.49 -6.26 6.58
N HIS A 184 13.18 -7.41 7.17
CA HIS A 184 13.67 -8.69 6.66
C HIS A 184 13.20 -8.93 5.23
N CYS A 185 11.97 -8.55 4.89
CA CYS A 185 11.47 -8.70 3.53
C CYS A 185 12.31 -7.92 2.50
N THR A 186 12.81 -6.73 2.82
CA THR A 186 13.61 -5.95 1.87
C THR A 186 14.95 -6.62 1.50
N VAL A 187 15.42 -7.56 2.31
CA VAL A 187 16.74 -8.22 2.13
C VAL A 187 16.65 -9.74 1.91
N LYS A 188 15.56 -10.39 2.32
CA LYS A 188 15.37 -11.87 2.21
C LYS A 188 14.48 -12.29 1.04
N SER A 189 13.79 -11.35 0.37
CA SER A 189 13.03 -11.63 -0.86
C SER A 189 13.96 -12.02 -2.02
N ASP A 190 13.42 -12.68 -3.05
CA ASP A 190 14.12 -12.92 -4.32
C ASP A 190 14.60 -11.60 -4.93
N LEU A 191 15.79 -11.63 -5.51
CA LEU A 191 16.43 -10.44 -6.08
C LEU A 191 15.63 -9.86 -7.25
N ASN A 192 14.80 -10.66 -7.92
CA ASN A 192 13.97 -10.19 -9.03
C ASN A 192 12.60 -9.65 -8.59
N HIS A 193 12.30 -9.60 -7.28
CA HIS A 193 11.02 -9.09 -6.75
C HIS A 193 11.11 -7.63 -6.30
N ASP A 194 11.39 -6.72 -7.23
CA ASP A 194 11.43 -5.29 -6.94
C ASP A 194 10.09 -4.76 -6.41
N GLY A 195 8.97 -5.30 -6.92
CA GLY A 195 7.62 -4.96 -6.48
C GLY A 195 7.38 -5.32 -5.02
N LEU A 196 7.83 -6.50 -4.59
CA LEU A 196 7.74 -6.93 -3.19
C LEU A 196 8.65 -6.10 -2.29
N ARG A 197 9.89 -5.85 -2.70
CA ARG A 197 10.82 -5.02 -1.90
C ARG A 197 10.27 -3.62 -1.66
N ARG A 198 9.79 -2.95 -2.72
CA ARG A 198 9.16 -1.63 -2.61
C ARG A 198 7.92 -1.65 -1.72
N TYR A 199 7.12 -2.71 -1.80
CA TYR A 199 5.98 -2.90 -0.88
C TYR A 199 6.44 -2.97 0.58
N CYS A 200 7.47 -3.78 0.88
CA CYS A 200 8.01 -3.94 2.22
C CYS A 200 8.68 -2.67 2.77
N GLU A 201 9.44 -1.95 1.94
CA GLU A 201 10.05 -0.66 2.29
C GLU A 201 9.01 0.39 2.67
N ASN A 202 7.92 0.48 1.89
CA ASN A 202 6.84 1.42 2.17
C ASN A 202 6.17 1.13 3.52
N ILE A 203 5.92 -0.13 3.85
CA ILE A 203 5.38 -0.53 5.17
C ILE A 203 6.31 -0.07 6.27
N VAL A 204 7.62 -0.32 6.16
CA VAL A 204 8.61 0.12 7.17
C VAL A 204 8.54 1.64 7.38
N VAL A 205 8.51 2.41 6.31
CA VAL A 205 8.47 3.88 6.38
C VAL A 205 7.17 4.37 7.02
N VAL A 206 6.02 3.93 6.51
CA VAL A 206 4.70 4.39 6.96
C VAL A 206 4.45 3.99 8.42
N GLN A 207 4.69 2.73 8.78
CA GLN A 207 4.46 2.24 10.15
C GLN A 207 5.38 2.93 11.16
N LYS A 208 6.65 3.17 10.80
CA LYS A 208 7.59 3.93 11.64
C LYS A 208 7.13 5.37 11.86
N ASN A 209 6.69 6.04 10.79
CA ASN A 209 6.20 7.41 10.90
C ASN A 209 4.91 7.46 11.75
N GLY A 210 3.96 6.54 11.52
CA GLY A 210 2.75 6.43 12.34
C GLY A 210 3.04 6.19 13.82
N ILE A 211 4.07 5.41 14.17
CA ILE A 211 4.53 5.29 15.57
C ILE A 211 4.95 6.64 16.14
N ASN A 212 5.72 7.43 15.38
CA ASN A 212 6.18 8.73 15.86
C ASN A 212 5.02 9.72 15.99
N ASP A 213 4.08 9.74 15.04
CA ASP A 213 2.87 10.58 15.11
C ASP A 213 2.04 10.24 16.35
N MET A 214 1.85 8.95 16.64
CA MET A 214 1.13 8.51 17.83
C MET A 214 1.84 8.87 19.14
N ARG A 215 3.17 8.76 19.18
CA ARG A 215 3.99 9.19 20.33
C ARG A 215 3.91 10.71 20.53
N GLU A 216 3.92 11.46 19.45
CA GLU A 216 3.78 12.92 19.48
C GLU A 216 2.39 13.31 20.00
N MET A 217 1.32 12.66 19.53
CA MET A 217 -0.03 12.86 20.05
C MET A 217 -0.13 12.52 21.55
N LEU A 218 0.49 11.42 21.99
CA LEU A 218 0.57 11.06 23.42
C LEU A 218 1.23 12.15 24.26
N CYS A 219 2.36 12.68 23.80
CA CYS A 219 3.06 13.75 24.49
C CYS A 219 2.25 15.06 24.51
N LYS A 220 1.82 15.54 23.34
CA LYS A 220 1.18 16.86 23.21
C LYS A 220 -0.21 16.93 23.84
N ARG A 221 -1.00 15.86 23.71
CA ARG A 221 -2.43 15.87 24.11
C ARG A 221 -2.67 15.23 25.47
N TYR A 222 -1.78 14.33 25.90
CA TYR A 222 -1.95 13.56 27.14
C TYR A 222 -0.76 13.68 28.10
N SER A 223 0.23 14.54 27.80
CA SER A 223 1.44 14.74 28.61
C SER A 223 2.27 13.45 28.82
N ASP A 224 2.07 12.43 27.98
CA ASP A 224 2.79 11.16 28.03
C ASP A 224 3.94 11.15 27.03
N CYS A 225 4.99 11.93 27.33
CA CYS A 225 6.18 12.05 26.48
C CYS A 225 7.19 10.90 26.69
N GLY A 226 7.01 10.11 27.75
CA GLY A 226 7.89 8.99 28.11
C GLY A 226 7.52 7.67 27.43
N PHE A 227 6.45 7.63 26.64
CA PHE A 227 6.02 6.40 25.99
C PHE A 227 7.06 5.89 24.98
N VAL A 228 7.52 4.66 25.24
CA VAL A 228 8.38 3.86 24.37
C VAL A 228 7.57 2.65 23.91
N PRO A 229 7.33 2.48 22.61
CA PRO A 229 6.63 1.31 22.09
C PRO A 229 7.40 0.02 22.38
N MET A 230 6.66 -1.06 22.66
CA MET A 230 7.22 -2.38 22.97
C MET A 230 6.45 -3.46 22.21
N THR A 231 7.17 -4.40 21.58
CA THR A 231 6.53 -5.58 21.01
C THR A 231 6.32 -6.63 22.10
N GLY A 232 5.18 -7.33 22.04
CA GLY A 232 5.02 -8.64 22.70
C GLY A 232 5.54 -9.79 21.84
N ASP A 233 6.00 -9.48 20.62
CA ASP A 233 6.42 -10.44 19.62
C ASP A 233 7.76 -11.07 20.01
N LYS A 234 7.71 -12.37 20.29
CA LYS A 234 8.88 -13.20 20.60
C LYS A 234 9.29 -14.08 19.42
N ARG A 235 8.70 -13.87 18.23
CA ARG A 235 8.96 -14.72 17.08
C ARG A 235 10.42 -14.62 16.68
N LYS A 236 11.01 -15.78 16.39
CA LYS A 236 12.40 -15.88 15.96
C LYS A 236 12.53 -15.56 14.47
N ASP A 237 13.72 -15.17 14.02
CA ASP A 237 14.00 -14.81 12.63
C ASP A 237 13.70 -15.93 11.61
N ASN A 238 13.57 -17.17 12.06
CA ASN A 238 13.24 -18.36 11.27
C ASN A 238 11.74 -18.72 11.30
N GLU A 239 10.93 -17.97 12.03
CA GLU A 239 9.46 -18.12 12.07
C GLU A 239 8.77 -17.22 11.03
N PHE A 240 9.57 -16.57 10.19
CA PHE A 240 9.19 -15.85 8.97
C PHE A 240 9.86 -16.53 7.78
#